data_AF-A0A2H3CSK8-F1
#
_entry.id   AF-A0A2H3CSK8-F1
#
_cell.length_a   1.000
_cell.length_b   1.000
_cell.length_c   1.000
_cell.angle_alpha   90.00
_cell.angle_beta   90.00
_cell.angle_gamma   90.00
#
_symmetry.space_group_name_H-M   'P 1'
#
loop_
_entity.id
_entity.type
_entity.pdbx_description
1 polymer ?
#
loop_
_entity_poly.entity_id
_entity_poly.type
_entity_poly.pdbx_seq_one_letter_code
_entity_poly.pdbx_strand_id
1 'polypeptide(L)'
;MTMQWSTLHTSTRARAALNILESCLRVRFRPAYDVFYQQQCLKFLAKQPISSWSASLFRAYVIGITVAVHPSHDDPEENQTISQAIDCLHEPGNLFLVCSTLAMSTHRYNEGDAWVPEDVGILTDLARIRPGDPAWGNCRQRLRELAEGENHFVGPDGEETDIEERRCHIRKAIRALDKFFS
;
A
#
# COMPACT_ATOMS: atom_id res chain seq x y z
N MET A 1 3.49 19.94 -9.04
CA MET A 1 2.24 19.89 -8.26
C MET A 1 2.61 19.38 -6.88
N THR A 2 2.59 20.25 -5.87
CA THR A 2 2.94 19.91 -4.47
C THR A 2 1.80 19.07 -3.87
N MET A 3 2.09 17.81 -3.51
CA MET A 3 1.14 16.96 -2.78
C MET A 3 1.07 17.45 -1.33
N GLN A 4 0.11 18.31 -1.03
CA GLN A 4 -0.22 18.68 0.34
C GLN A 4 -1.10 17.57 0.93
N TRP A 5 -0.52 16.76 1.81
CA TRP A 5 -1.25 15.71 2.53
C TRP A 5 -2.28 16.35 3.45
N SER A 6 -3.53 15.90 3.36
CA SER A 6 -4.64 16.51 4.10
C SER A 6 -4.59 16.14 5.58
N THR A 7 -4.98 17.06 6.46
CA THR A 7 -5.05 16.88 7.92
C THR A 7 -6.42 16.34 8.39
N LEU A 8 -7.23 15.77 7.49
CA LEU A 8 -8.57 15.34 7.85
C LEU A 8 -8.52 14.11 8.78
N HIS A 9 -9.06 14.22 9.99
CA HIS A 9 -9.19 13.08 10.89
C HIS A 9 -10.27 12.10 10.38
N THR A 10 -9.91 10.83 10.23
CA THR A 10 -10.86 9.75 9.90
C THR A 10 -11.89 9.61 11.03
N SER A 11 -13.19 9.61 10.69
CA SER A 11 -14.24 9.38 11.69
C SER A 11 -14.13 7.99 12.34
N THR A 12 -14.54 7.85 13.60
CA THR A 12 -14.53 6.56 14.33
C THR A 12 -15.23 5.44 13.56
N ARG A 13 -16.34 5.76 12.88
CA ARG A 13 -17.10 4.79 12.07
C ARG A 13 -16.34 4.33 10.84
N ALA A 14 -15.69 5.26 10.13
CA ALA A 14 -14.87 4.92 8.97
C ALA A 14 -13.67 4.06 9.37
N ARG A 15 -13.02 4.38 10.50
CA ARG A 15 -11.93 3.56 11.05
C ARG A 15 -12.41 2.14 11.39
N ALA A 16 -13.56 2.00 12.05
CA ALA A 16 -14.12 0.69 12.39
C ALA A 16 -14.46 -0.14 11.13
N ALA A 17 -15.09 0.46 10.12
CA ALA A 17 -15.43 -0.23 8.88
C ALA A 17 -14.18 -0.72 8.14
N LEU A 18 -13.13 0.10 8.08
CA LEU A 18 -11.88 -0.25 7.42
C LEU A 18 -11.05 -1.28 8.21
N ASN A 19 -11.16 -1.33 9.55
CA ASN A 19 -10.58 -2.42 10.36
C ASN A 19 -11.25 -3.77 10.08
N ILE A 20 -12.58 -3.78 9.93
CA ILE A 20 -13.31 -4.98 9.52
C ILE A 20 -12.85 -5.40 8.12
N LEU A 21 -12.76 -4.45 7.20
CA LEU A 21 -12.28 -4.69 5.85
C LEU A 21 -10.85 -5.26 5.84
N GLU A 22 -9.94 -4.71 6.64
CA GLU A 22 -8.59 -5.22 6.81
C GLU A 22 -8.60 -6.68 7.29
N SER A 23 -9.41 -6.98 8.31
CA SER A 23 -9.51 -8.35 8.84
C SER A 23 -10.02 -9.32 7.78
N CYS A 24 -11.01 -8.91 6.98
CA CYS A 24 -11.49 -9.69 5.84
C CYS A 24 -10.39 -9.89 4.77
N LEU A 25 -9.61 -8.85 4.45
CA LEU A 25 -8.50 -8.94 3.50
C LEU A 25 -7.38 -9.85 4.02
N ARG A 26 -7.06 -9.81 5.31
CA ARG A 26 -6.06 -10.69 5.94
C ARG A 26 -6.43 -12.17 5.80
N VAL A 27 -7.71 -12.51 5.99
CA VAL A 27 -8.23 -13.87 5.76
C VAL A 27 -8.58 -14.13 4.29
N ARG A 28 -8.23 -13.20 3.39
CA ARG A 28 -8.41 -13.29 1.94
C ARG A 28 -9.86 -13.50 1.51
N PHE A 29 -10.81 -12.98 2.31
CA PHE A 29 -12.22 -13.04 2.01
C PHE A 29 -12.54 -12.19 0.78
N ARG A 30 -12.82 -12.85 -0.35
CA ARG A 30 -12.87 -12.19 -1.66
C ARG A 30 -13.85 -11.01 -1.80
N PRO A 31 -15.06 -11.04 -1.23
CA PRO A 31 -15.95 -9.88 -1.28
C PRO A 31 -15.34 -8.61 -0.68
N ALA A 32 -14.29 -8.73 0.14
CA ALA A 32 -13.55 -7.57 0.62
C ALA A 32 -12.84 -6.78 -0.50
N TYR A 33 -12.36 -7.41 -1.58
CA TYR A 33 -11.73 -6.68 -2.69
C TYR A 33 -12.77 -5.87 -3.46
N ASP A 34 -13.96 -6.44 -3.70
CA ASP A 34 -15.08 -5.71 -4.33
C ASP A 34 -15.53 -4.54 -3.47
N VAL A 35 -15.71 -4.75 -2.16
CA VAL A 35 -16.06 -3.67 -1.23
C VAL A 35 -14.98 -2.59 -1.22
N PHE A 36 -13.70 -2.98 -1.19
CA PHE A 36 -12.58 -2.04 -1.21
C PHE A 36 -12.60 -1.16 -2.47
N TYR A 37 -12.90 -1.76 -3.62
CA TYR A 37 -13.03 -1.06 -4.90
C TYR A 37 -14.29 -0.17 -4.94
N GLN A 38 -15.47 -0.74 -4.68
CA GLN A 38 -16.76 -0.04 -4.75
C GLN A 38 -16.86 1.15 -3.79
N GLN A 39 -16.30 1.01 -2.58
CA GLN A 39 -16.26 2.08 -1.58
C GLN A 39 -15.14 3.10 -1.84
N GLN A 40 -14.41 2.97 -2.96
CA GLN A 40 -13.35 3.88 -3.37
C GLN A 40 -12.28 4.05 -2.27
N CYS A 41 -11.91 2.96 -1.59
CA CYS A 41 -11.01 3.01 -0.44
C CYS A 41 -9.67 3.69 -0.76
N LEU A 42 -9.11 3.47 -1.97
CA LEU A 42 -7.89 4.16 -2.41
C LEU A 42 -8.06 5.69 -2.48
N LYS A 43 -9.18 6.18 -3.03
CA LYS A 43 -9.48 7.62 -3.09
C LYS A 43 -9.72 8.22 -1.70
N PHE A 44 -10.30 7.44 -0.79
CA PHE A 44 -10.46 7.84 0.61
C PHE A 44 -9.10 7.94 1.30
N LEU A 45 -8.27 6.89 1.21
CA LEU A 45 -6.94 6.80 1.83
C LEU A 45 -5.97 7.82 1.25
N ALA A 46 -6.08 8.19 -0.03
CA ALA A 46 -5.29 9.26 -0.65
C ALA A 46 -5.47 10.62 0.03
N LYS A 47 -6.61 10.82 0.72
CA LYS A 47 -6.92 12.04 1.46
C LYS A 47 -6.54 11.93 2.94
N GLN A 48 -6.13 10.76 3.41
CA GLN A 48 -5.73 10.57 4.78
C GLN A 48 -4.21 10.77 4.91
N PRO A 49 -3.75 11.21 6.08
CA PRO A 49 -2.35 11.09 6.46
C PRO A 49 -1.86 9.63 6.38
N ILE A 50 -0.60 9.45 5.99
CA ILE A 50 0.06 8.15 6.07
C ILE A 50 0.22 7.74 7.53
N SER A 51 -0.16 6.50 7.82
CA SER A 51 -0.12 5.90 9.15
C SER A 51 0.22 4.42 9.06
N SER A 52 0.74 3.86 10.15
CA SER A 52 0.95 2.42 10.34
C SER A 52 -0.31 1.61 10.04
N TRP A 53 -1.48 2.12 10.42
CA TRP A 53 -2.77 1.52 10.11
C TRP A 53 -3.07 1.44 8.60
N SER A 54 -2.91 2.55 7.86
CA SER A 54 -3.13 2.56 6.41
C SER A 54 -2.17 1.63 5.67
N ALA A 55 -0.93 1.49 6.18
CA ALA A 55 0.04 0.54 5.65
C ALA A 55 -0.38 -0.91 5.88
N SER A 56 -0.94 -1.22 7.05
CA SER A 56 -1.46 -2.55 7.37
C SER A 56 -2.60 -2.97 6.42
N LEU A 57 -3.55 -2.07 6.16
CA LEU A 57 -4.62 -2.30 5.21
C LEU A 57 -4.09 -2.53 3.78
N PHE A 58 -3.16 -1.70 3.30
CA PHE A 58 -2.54 -1.91 1.98
C PHE A 58 -1.73 -3.19 1.90
N ARG A 59 -1.01 -3.57 2.96
CA ARG A 59 -0.27 -4.83 3.02
C ARG A 59 -1.23 -6.02 2.88
N ALA A 60 -2.34 -6.03 3.62
CA ALA A 60 -3.35 -7.08 3.51
C ALA A 60 -3.94 -7.16 2.09
N TYR A 61 -4.25 -6.00 1.50
CA TYR A 61 -4.77 -5.90 0.13
C TYR A 61 -3.79 -6.46 -0.91
N VAL A 62 -2.51 -6.05 -0.85
CA VAL A 62 -1.48 -6.50 -1.80
C VAL A 62 -1.19 -7.99 -1.65
N ILE A 63 -0.96 -8.50 -0.44
CA ILE A 63 -0.71 -9.93 -0.19
C ILE A 63 -1.85 -10.77 -0.78
N GLY A 64 -3.08 -10.33 -0.53
CA GLY A 64 -4.29 -10.94 -1.05
C GLY A 64 -4.30 -11.10 -2.56
N ILE A 65 -4.00 -10.02 -3.28
CA ILE A 65 -3.92 -10.01 -4.75
C ILE A 65 -2.75 -10.88 -5.23
N THR A 66 -1.55 -10.76 -4.65
CA THR A 66 -0.38 -11.55 -5.05
C THR A 66 -0.65 -13.05 -4.95
N VAL A 67 -1.31 -13.50 -3.88
CA VAL A 67 -1.70 -14.91 -3.72
C VAL A 67 -2.73 -15.33 -4.75
N ALA A 68 -3.73 -14.48 -5.02
CA ALA A 68 -4.79 -14.79 -5.99
C ALA A 68 -4.29 -14.87 -7.44
N VAL A 69 -3.24 -14.12 -7.79
CA VAL A 69 -2.59 -14.15 -9.11
C VAL A 69 -1.72 -15.39 -9.31
N HIS A 70 -1.45 -16.17 -8.25
CA HIS A 70 -0.61 -17.34 -8.38
C HIS A 70 -1.28 -18.42 -9.27
N PRO A 71 -0.55 -19.09 -10.19
CA PRO A 71 -1.12 -19.90 -11.28
C PRO A 71 -1.94 -21.14 -10.88
N SER A 72 -2.14 -21.38 -9.59
CA SER A 72 -2.85 -22.56 -9.07
C SER A 72 -4.37 -22.38 -8.94
N HIS A 73 -4.92 -21.20 -9.26
CA HIS A 73 -6.34 -20.89 -9.14
C HIS A 73 -6.99 -20.66 -10.53
N ASP A 74 -7.55 -21.74 -11.10
CA ASP A 74 -8.20 -21.75 -12.43
C ASP A 74 -9.72 -21.51 -12.36
N ASP A 75 -10.18 -20.46 -11.67
CA ASP A 75 -11.61 -20.08 -11.70
C ASP A 75 -11.82 -18.77 -12.48
N PRO A 76 -12.62 -18.80 -13.56
CA PRO A 76 -12.82 -17.65 -14.45
C PRO A 76 -13.63 -16.49 -13.83
N GLU A 77 -14.58 -16.71 -12.92
CA GLU A 77 -15.30 -15.60 -12.25
C GLU A 77 -14.42 -14.96 -11.17
N GLU A 78 -13.61 -15.78 -10.48
CA GLU A 78 -12.66 -15.34 -9.46
C GLU A 78 -11.57 -14.42 -10.03
N ASN A 79 -11.29 -14.53 -11.34
CA ASN A 79 -10.31 -13.70 -12.04
C ASN A 79 -10.79 -12.26 -12.30
N GLN A 80 -12.11 -11.99 -12.39
CA GLN A 80 -12.59 -10.65 -12.76
C GLN A 80 -12.40 -9.63 -11.64
N THR A 81 -12.82 -9.95 -10.41
CA THR A 81 -12.63 -9.08 -9.22
C THR A 81 -11.16 -8.80 -8.98
N ILE A 82 -10.32 -9.83 -9.08
CA ILE A 82 -8.87 -9.68 -8.88
C ILE A 82 -8.25 -8.86 -10.01
N SER A 83 -8.66 -9.06 -11.27
CA SER A 83 -8.21 -8.22 -12.39
C SER A 83 -8.55 -6.74 -12.19
N GLN A 84 -9.78 -6.44 -11.74
CA GLN A 84 -10.18 -5.07 -11.42
C GLN A 84 -9.36 -4.47 -10.27
N ALA A 85 -9.07 -5.26 -9.23
CA ALA A 85 -8.20 -4.85 -8.13
C ALA A 85 -6.79 -4.53 -8.62
N ILE A 86 -6.24 -5.35 -9.53
CA ILE A 86 -4.93 -5.12 -10.16
C ILE A 86 -4.94 -3.83 -10.99
N ASP A 87 -5.95 -3.64 -11.85
CA ASP A 87 -6.08 -2.44 -12.69
C ASP A 87 -6.17 -1.18 -11.84
N CYS A 88 -7.01 -1.20 -10.81
CA CYS A 88 -7.16 -0.10 -9.88
C CYS A 88 -5.85 0.21 -9.16
N LEU A 89 -5.12 -0.82 -8.72
CA LEU A 89 -3.85 -0.65 -8.03
C LEU A 89 -2.75 -0.09 -8.96
N HIS A 90 -2.75 -0.44 -10.25
CA HIS A 90 -1.75 0.02 -11.22
C HIS A 90 -2.09 1.36 -11.88
N GLU A 91 -3.19 2.02 -11.52
CA GLU A 91 -3.36 3.44 -11.83
C GLU A 91 -2.18 4.24 -11.21
N PRO A 92 -1.51 5.14 -11.94
CA PRO A 92 -0.27 5.78 -11.48
C PRO A 92 -0.38 6.50 -10.12
N GLY A 93 -1.55 7.07 -9.82
CA GLY A 93 -1.82 7.71 -8.53
C GLY A 93 -1.93 6.71 -7.38
N ASN A 94 -2.63 5.59 -7.61
CA ASN A 94 -2.88 4.57 -6.61
C ASN A 94 -1.61 3.76 -6.33
N LEU A 95 -0.85 3.43 -7.38
CA LEU A 95 0.43 2.73 -7.25
C LEU A 95 1.40 3.55 -6.40
N PHE A 96 1.55 4.85 -6.69
CA PHE A 96 2.38 5.73 -5.88
C PHE A 96 1.90 5.83 -4.43
N LEU A 97 0.58 5.99 -4.21
CA LEU A 97 0.01 6.03 -2.86
C LEU A 97 0.38 4.78 -2.08
N VAL A 98 0.05 3.60 -2.59
CA VAL A 98 0.31 2.31 -1.95
C VAL A 98 1.81 2.13 -1.70
N CYS A 99 2.66 2.34 -2.71
CA CYS A 99 4.09 2.17 -2.56
C CYS A 99 4.68 3.15 -1.53
N SER A 100 4.26 4.41 -1.55
CA SER A 100 4.76 5.42 -0.61
C SER A 100 4.34 5.08 0.82
N THR A 101 3.08 4.72 1.05
CA THR A 101 2.57 4.33 2.38
C THR A 101 3.30 3.10 2.92
N LEU A 102 3.47 2.05 2.10
CA LEU A 102 4.21 0.86 2.49
C LEU A 102 5.68 1.16 2.77
N ALA A 103 6.32 1.97 1.92
CA ALA A 103 7.73 2.34 2.08
C ALA A 103 8.00 3.23 3.30
N MET A 104 7.02 4.03 3.75
CA MET A 104 7.15 4.90 4.92
C MET A 104 6.79 4.20 6.24
N SER A 105 6.09 3.07 6.18
CA SER A 105 5.68 2.34 7.37
C SER A 105 6.91 1.83 8.12
N THR A 106 7.18 2.42 9.28
CA THR A 106 8.15 1.90 10.26
C THR A 106 7.42 0.85 11.08
N HIS A 107 7.81 -0.42 11.00
CA HIS A 107 7.21 -1.46 11.83
C HIS A 107 7.31 -1.13 13.34
N ARG A 108 6.18 -0.75 13.94
CA ARG A 108 5.83 -1.10 15.32
C ARG A 108 4.39 -1.54 15.35
N TYR A 109 4.14 -2.85 15.41
CA TYR A 109 2.94 -3.31 16.09
C TYR A 109 3.26 -4.53 16.95
N ASN A 110 2.56 -4.52 18.09
CA ASN A 110 2.81 -5.26 19.31
C ASN A 110 2.59 -6.78 19.20
N GLU A 111 3.17 -7.47 20.20
CA GLU A 111 3.07 -8.88 20.55
C GLU A 111 1.75 -9.57 20.15
N GLY A 112 1.83 -10.57 19.28
CA GLY A 112 0.75 -11.57 19.15
C GLY A 112 0.59 -12.21 17.77
N ASP A 113 0.80 -11.46 16.69
CA ASP A 113 0.61 -11.99 15.34
C ASP A 113 1.94 -12.56 14.80
N ALA A 114 1.87 -13.79 14.28
CA ALA A 114 3.01 -14.51 13.72
C ALA A 114 3.73 -13.66 12.66
N TRP A 115 4.95 -13.28 13.05
CA TRP A 115 5.93 -12.49 12.33
C TRP A 115 6.14 -13.01 10.89
N VAL A 116 5.79 -12.21 9.89
CA VAL A 116 6.40 -12.33 8.57
C VAL A 116 7.35 -11.14 8.40
N PRO A 117 8.67 -11.36 8.55
CA PRO A 117 9.66 -10.30 8.38
C PRO A 117 9.73 -9.84 6.91
N GLU A 118 10.18 -8.59 6.75
CA GLU A 118 10.54 -7.89 5.52
C GLU A 118 9.42 -7.12 4.79
N ASP A 119 9.12 -5.92 5.32
CA ASP A 119 8.38 -4.81 4.66
C ASP A 119 8.95 -4.38 3.28
N VAL A 120 10.09 -4.93 2.85
CA VAL A 120 10.65 -4.70 1.51
C VAL A 120 10.13 -5.72 0.49
N GLY A 121 9.81 -6.94 0.94
CA GLY A 121 9.28 -8.00 0.07
C GLY A 121 7.96 -7.61 -0.55
N ILE A 122 7.10 -6.90 0.19
CA ILE A 122 5.74 -6.54 -0.27
C ILE A 122 5.74 -5.66 -1.52
N LEU A 123 6.72 -4.75 -1.67
CA LEU A 123 6.83 -3.91 -2.86
C LEU A 123 7.31 -4.72 -4.07
N THR A 124 8.19 -5.71 -3.85
CA THR A 124 8.58 -6.62 -4.92
C THR A 124 7.46 -7.60 -5.27
N ASP A 125 6.65 -8.02 -4.30
CA ASP A 125 5.44 -8.82 -4.53
C ASP A 125 4.41 -8.03 -5.34
N LEU A 126 4.25 -6.75 -5.02
CA LEU A 126 3.44 -5.83 -5.80
C LEU A 126 3.94 -5.73 -7.25
N ALA A 127 5.26 -5.59 -7.44
CA ALA A 127 5.89 -5.54 -8.75
C ALA A 127 5.73 -6.85 -9.54
N ARG A 128 5.68 -8.01 -8.87
CA ARG A 128 5.43 -9.31 -9.50
C ARG A 128 4.03 -9.46 -10.07
N ILE A 129 3.02 -8.74 -9.55
CA ILE A 129 1.66 -8.80 -10.08
C ILE A 129 1.62 -8.35 -11.55
N ARG A 130 2.36 -7.27 -11.89
CA ARG A 130 2.42 -6.74 -13.26
C ARG A 130 3.77 -6.06 -13.52
N PRO A 131 4.85 -6.82 -13.76
CA PRO A 131 6.21 -6.29 -13.84
C PRO A 131 6.44 -5.39 -15.06
N GLY A 132 5.66 -5.57 -16.14
CA GLY A 132 5.75 -4.76 -17.35
C GLY A 132 4.94 -3.47 -17.33
N ASP A 133 4.25 -3.13 -16.23
CA ASP A 133 3.37 -1.96 -16.21
C ASP A 133 4.16 -0.64 -16.26
N PRO A 134 3.87 0.28 -17.22
CA PRO A 134 4.57 1.55 -17.33
C PRO A 134 4.41 2.47 -16.10
N ALA A 135 3.38 2.26 -15.27
CA ALA A 135 3.17 3.03 -14.03
C ALA A 135 4.35 2.90 -13.06
N TRP A 136 5.12 1.81 -13.10
CA TRP A 136 6.31 1.62 -12.27
C TRP A 136 7.39 2.67 -12.52
N GLY A 137 7.54 3.15 -13.76
CA GLY A 137 8.48 4.23 -14.07
C GLY A 137 8.13 5.51 -13.33
N ASN A 138 6.85 5.92 -13.38
CA ASN A 138 6.35 7.11 -12.68
C ASN A 138 6.40 6.93 -11.16
N CYS A 139 5.98 5.77 -10.64
CA CYS A 139 5.98 5.48 -9.21
C CYS A 139 7.39 5.56 -8.62
N ARG A 140 8.38 4.88 -9.22
CA ARG A 140 9.78 4.92 -8.75
C ARG A 140 10.36 6.33 -8.77
N GLN A 141 10.09 7.10 -9.81
CA GLN A 141 10.56 8.49 -9.89
C GLN A 141 10.00 9.34 -8.76
N ARG A 142 8.68 9.26 -8.51
CA ARG A 142 8.03 10.01 -7.43
C ARG A 142 8.48 9.56 -6.04
N LEU A 143 8.81 8.27 -5.85
CA LEU A 143 9.41 7.79 -4.60
C LEU A 143 10.79 8.41 -4.35
N ARG A 144 11.63 8.56 -5.39
CA ARG A 144 12.93 9.25 -5.27
C ARG A 144 12.75 10.71 -4.87
N GLU A 145 11.84 11.41 -5.55
CA GLU A 145 11.47 12.79 -5.21
C GLU A 145 10.98 12.91 -3.75
N LEU A 146 10.23 11.90 -3.26
CA LEU A 146 9.77 11.84 -1.88
C LEU A 146 10.91 11.59 -0.88
N ALA A 147 11.90 10.77 -1.24
CA ALA A 147 13.06 10.46 -0.39
C ALA A 147 14.09 11.59 -0.29
N GLU A 148 14.15 12.45 -1.32
CA GLU A 148 15.11 13.53 -1.46
C GLU A 148 14.50 14.93 -1.18
N GLY A 149 13.19 15.07 -1.33
CA GLY A 149 12.50 16.35 -1.17
C GLY A 149 12.36 16.81 0.28
N GLU A 150 12.25 18.13 0.47
CA GLU A 150 12.01 18.79 1.76
C GLU A 150 10.57 18.62 2.30
N ASN A 151 9.72 17.84 1.62
CA ASN A 151 8.34 17.63 2.02
C ASN A 151 8.25 17.01 3.42
N HIS A 152 7.46 17.63 4.29
CA HIS A 152 7.26 17.17 5.66
C HIS A 152 6.15 16.10 5.65
N PHE A 153 6.45 14.92 6.20
CA PHE A 153 5.47 13.85 6.36
C PHE A 153 4.54 14.20 7.52
N VAL A 154 3.34 14.72 7.26
CA VAL A 154 2.37 15.03 8.31
C VAL A 154 1.61 13.75 8.67
N GLY A 155 1.95 13.13 9.79
CA GLY A 155 1.14 12.07 10.42
C GLY A 155 0.10 12.68 11.37
N PRO A 156 -1.10 12.08 11.55
CA PRO A 156 -2.16 12.61 12.41
C PRO A 156 -1.96 12.24 13.89
N ASP A 157 -1.10 11.28 14.14
CA ASP A 157 -0.77 10.75 15.45
C ASP A 157 0.70 11.12 15.69
N GLY A 158 1.05 11.61 16.87
CA GLY A 158 2.42 12.00 17.27
C GLY A 158 3.47 10.87 17.27
N GLU A 159 3.41 9.94 16.30
CA GLU A 159 4.51 9.13 15.83
C GLU A 159 5.54 10.06 15.16
N GLU A 160 6.28 10.80 15.99
CA GLU A 160 7.52 11.48 15.65
C GLU A 160 8.58 10.42 15.33
N THR A 161 8.31 9.64 14.28
CA THR A 161 9.35 8.88 13.57
C THR A 161 10.15 9.93 12.83
N ASP A 162 11.46 9.93 13.09
CA ASP A 162 12.39 10.86 12.49
C ASP A 162 12.12 10.90 10.98
N ILE A 163 11.88 12.09 10.42
CA ILE A 163 11.65 12.29 8.99
C ILE A 163 12.74 11.57 8.18
N GLU A 164 13.96 11.52 8.72
CA GLU A 164 15.07 10.81 8.12
C GLU A 164 14.94 9.28 8.19
N GLU A 165 14.32 8.72 9.24
CA GLU A 165 14.00 7.29 9.31
C GLU A 165 13.03 6.89 8.18
N ARG A 166 11.97 7.67 7.99
CA ARG A 166 11.01 7.45 6.89
C ARG A 166 11.70 7.54 5.53
N ARG A 167 12.54 8.56 5.32
CA ARG A 167 13.34 8.69 4.08
C ARG A 167 14.28 7.50 3.90
N CYS A 168 14.93 7.03 4.95
CA CYS A 168 15.79 5.84 4.92
C CYS A 168 15.00 4.61 4.44
N HIS A 169 13.77 4.42 4.92
CA HIS A 169 12.90 3.32 4.48
C HIS A 169 12.47 3.46 3.03
N ILE A 170 12.12 4.66 2.59
CA ILE A 170 11.83 4.91 1.17
C ILE A 170 13.05 4.59 0.30
N ARG A 171 14.27 4.98 0.71
CA ARG A 171 15.50 4.64 -0.03
C ARG A 171 15.75 3.13 -0.08
N LYS A 172 15.47 2.38 1.00
CA LYS A 172 15.55 0.91 1.00
C LYS A 172 14.55 0.29 0.04
N ALA A 173 13.30 0.78 0.04
CA ALA A 173 12.25 0.36 -0.89
C ALA A 173 12.65 0.61 -2.35
N ILE A 174 13.17 1.80 -2.68
CA ILE A 174 13.66 2.13 -4.02
C ILE A 174 14.75 1.16 -4.45
N ARG A 175 15.75 0.88 -3.60
CA ARG A 175 16.83 -0.07 -3.92
C ARG A 175 16.30 -1.47 -4.24
N ALA A 176 15.30 -1.93 -3.51
CA ALA A 176 14.69 -3.24 -3.75
C ALA A 176 13.92 -3.29 -5.07
N LEU A 177 13.14 -2.24 -5.37
CA LEU A 177 12.45 -2.12 -6.65
C LEU A 177 13.44 -2.00 -7.81
N ASP A 178 14.49 -1.20 -7.68
CA ASP A 178 15.51 -1.07 -8.72
C ASP A 178 16.23 -2.38 -8.98
N LYS A 179 16.56 -3.15 -7.92
CA LYS A 179 17.09 -4.51 -8.07
C LYS A 179 16.12 -5.45 -8.78
N PHE A 180 14.81 -5.32 -8.53
CA PHE A 180 13.78 -6.16 -9.18
C PHE A 180 13.62 -5.84 -10.68
N PHE A 181 13.74 -4.57 -11.07
CA PHE A 181 13.58 -4.11 -12.46
C PHE A 181 14.89 -4.00 -13.26
N SER A 182 16.03 -4.40 -12.68
CA SER A 182 17.33 -4.47 -13.37
C SER A 182 17.46 -5.76 -14.15
#